data_AF-A0A953XI22-F1
#
_entry.id   AF-A0A953XI22-F1
#
_cell.length_a   1.000
_cell.length_b   1.000
_cell.length_c   1.000
_cell.angle_alpha   90.00
_cell.angle_beta   90.00
_cell.angle_gamma   90.00
#
_symmetry.space_group_name_H-M   'P 1'
#
loop_
_entity.id
_entity.type
_entity.pdbx_description
1 polymer ?
#
loop_
_entity_poly.entity_id
_entity_poly.type
_entity_poly.pdbx_seq_one_letter_code
_entity_poly.pdbx_strand_id
1 'polypeptide(L)'
;MADVPARLFSPLKINSVTLPNRIVVPAMVTRLSGEDGFVNGDITDRYVRFAKGGAGLVVLEAMAVHRSKSGPLLRICDDEFVPGLRELRKKMKDAGPGCVAPQIIHFLKISRSGWRQKVDDLSISDIDAIVDAYAAASIRAIDAGYDGVELHMAHAYTLSSFLSRLNKRRDDYGGSLDKRLRLPVRVVEAVRKAVGDDFPIGVRFDGEECVKGGYTVDEARLIALRLVQAGLDYVSISAGGKFEDAQPREGEPLYPYTGYSGERCMPGKNYPNAANLYIPAGIKAFLRERGIDAPVIATGKINTPQLAEQILGDGHADLIGMARPILCDPDWPKKVQAGEWEKVIRCCYANVCKAKDERFQTVTCFLWPKGDIQAPESDDATAPEWPKEGAGLKADGSKGRIDLRWNAATDNETIYGYDVWRAIDGGEFERIDAVPAPVTAYHDATAVHGLRYVYRVHGYDLAGNRTPASDEVPAQIA
;
A
#
# COMPACT_ATOMS: atom_id res chain seq x y z
N MET A 1 17.48 14.53 -19.04
CA MET A 1 16.75 14.56 -17.75
C MET A 1 15.30 14.24 -18.05
N ALA A 2 14.70 13.26 -17.39
CA ALA A 2 13.26 13.03 -17.52
C ALA A 2 12.52 14.25 -16.96
N ASP A 3 11.43 14.68 -17.61
CA ASP A 3 10.61 15.77 -17.08
C ASP A 3 10.04 15.36 -15.72
N VAL A 4 10.27 16.20 -14.71
CA VAL A 4 9.75 15.99 -13.35
C VAL A 4 8.22 16.10 -13.40
N PRO A 5 7.47 15.11 -12.89
CA PRO A 5 6.00 15.12 -12.83
C PRO A 5 5.42 16.35 -12.11
N ALA A 6 5.00 17.37 -12.87
CA ALA A 6 4.59 18.65 -12.31
C ALA A 6 3.37 18.55 -11.38
N ARG A 7 2.36 17.74 -11.72
CA ARG A 7 1.17 17.58 -10.86
C ARG A 7 1.50 16.73 -9.65
N LEU A 8 2.26 15.65 -9.82
CA LEU A 8 2.60 14.75 -8.71
C LEU A 8 3.29 15.48 -7.55
N PHE A 9 4.14 16.47 -7.85
CA PHE A 9 4.83 17.29 -6.84
C PHE A 9 4.17 18.65 -6.56
N SER A 10 2.95 18.87 -7.04
CA SER A 10 2.17 20.05 -6.66
C SER A 10 1.54 19.87 -5.28
N PRO A 11 1.44 20.94 -4.47
CA PRO A 11 0.78 20.86 -3.18
C PRO A 11 -0.74 20.65 -3.34
N LEU A 12 -1.37 20.05 -2.32
CA LEU A 12 -2.82 19.86 -2.26
C LEU A 12 -3.32 20.14 -0.84
N LYS A 13 -4.31 21.02 -0.72
CA LYS A 13 -4.95 21.34 0.56
C LYS A 13 -6.03 20.31 0.90
N ILE A 14 -5.98 19.77 2.11
CA ILE A 14 -7.04 18.95 2.71
C ILE A 14 -7.45 19.65 4.00
N ASN A 15 -8.62 20.30 3.98
CA ASN A 15 -9.12 21.05 5.13
C ASN A 15 -8.05 22.04 5.68
N SER A 16 -7.65 21.97 6.95
CA SER A 16 -6.65 22.87 7.53
C SER A 16 -5.18 22.58 7.13
N VAL A 17 -4.89 21.45 6.50
CA VAL A 17 -3.52 21.02 6.19
C VAL A 17 -3.22 21.10 4.69
N THR A 18 -1.96 21.31 4.34
CA THR A 18 -1.49 21.30 2.94
C THR A 18 -0.43 20.24 2.77
N LEU A 19 -0.73 19.22 1.96
CA LEU A 19 0.24 18.21 1.57
C LEU A 19 1.27 18.85 0.63
N PRO A 20 2.58 18.64 0.83
CA PRO A 20 3.62 19.23 -0.01
C PRO A 20 3.66 18.63 -1.42
N ASN A 21 3.11 17.44 -1.61
CA ASN A 21 2.97 16.76 -2.89
C ASN A 21 1.80 15.76 -2.84
N ARG A 22 1.51 15.12 -3.98
CA ARG A 22 0.34 14.24 -4.15
C ARG A 22 0.64 12.75 -3.91
N ILE A 23 1.75 12.44 -3.27
CA ILE A 23 2.17 11.06 -2.99
C ILE A 23 1.71 10.67 -1.60
N VAL A 24 1.02 9.54 -1.49
CA VAL A 24 0.53 8.99 -0.23
C VAL A 24 1.20 7.64 0.02
N VAL A 25 1.68 7.43 1.25
CA VAL A 25 2.01 6.11 1.79
C VAL A 25 0.74 5.58 2.48
N PRO A 26 -0.02 4.66 1.86
CA PRO A 26 -1.19 4.09 2.52
C PRO A 26 -0.76 3.19 3.67
N ALA A 27 -1.65 3.01 4.65
CA ALA A 27 -1.40 2.11 5.78
C ALA A 27 -1.01 0.70 5.31
N MET A 28 0.08 0.18 5.89
CA MET A 28 0.63 -1.15 5.66
C MET A 28 0.91 -1.81 7.00
N VAL A 29 0.25 -2.91 7.33
CA VAL A 29 0.59 -3.68 8.54
C VAL A 29 2.02 -4.20 8.41
N THR A 30 2.89 -3.84 9.35
CA THR A 30 4.33 -4.16 9.28
C THR A 30 4.68 -5.43 10.04
N ARG A 31 3.83 -5.78 11.02
CA ARG A 31 4.09 -6.81 12.04
C ARG A 31 5.34 -6.53 12.88
N LEU A 32 5.70 -5.26 13.03
CA LEU A 32 6.75 -4.78 13.92
C LEU A 32 6.22 -4.43 15.31
N SER A 33 4.92 -4.13 15.44
CA SER A 33 4.30 -3.83 16.74
C SER A 33 4.39 -5.04 17.69
N GLY A 34 4.52 -4.78 18.99
CA GLY A 34 4.33 -5.81 20.01
C GLY A 34 2.84 -6.17 20.20
N GLU A 35 2.56 -7.23 20.97
CA GLU A 35 1.19 -7.56 21.40
C GLU A 35 0.63 -6.56 22.44
N ASP A 36 1.52 -5.77 23.05
CA ASP A 36 1.25 -4.69 23.99
C ASP A 36 0.69 -3.43 23.29
N GLY A 37 0.90 -3.31 21.98
CA GLY A 37 0.34 -2.26 21.13
C GLY A 37 0.98 -0.89 21.32
N PHE A 38 2.10 -0.81 22.03
CA PHE A 38 2.88 0.40 22.16
C PHE A 38 3.77 0.61 20.94
N VAL A 39 4.10 1.87 20.67
CA VAL A 39 5.17 2.22 19.74
C VAL A 39 6.49 1.67 20.28
N ASN A 40 7.25 0.98 19.44
CA ASN A 40 8.60 0.50 19.73
C ASN A 40 9.63 1.07 18.73
N GLY A 41 10.89 0.67 18.90
CA GLY A 41 12.00 1.10 18.03
C GLY A 41 11.77 0.76 16.57
N ASP A 42 11.43 -0.50 16.26
CA ASP A 42 11.26 -0.95 14.87
C ASP A 42 10.13 -0.21 14.13
N ILE A 43 9.00 0.04 14.82
CA ILE A 43 7.92 0.88 14.28
C ILE A 43 8.42 2.30 14.02
N THR A 44 9.16 2.86 14.97
CA THR A 44 9.73 4.20 14.84
C THR A 44 10.64 4.29 13.63
N ASP A 45 11.58 3.36 13.48
CA ASP A 45 12.55 3.35 12.39
C ASP A 45 11.85 3.20 11.04
N ARG A 46 10.82 2.35 10.94
CA ARG A 46 10.05 2.14 9.70
C ARG A 46 9.36 3.43 9.24
N TYR A 47 8.65 4.10 10.14
CA TYR A 47 7.86 5.27 9.76
C TYR A 47 8.69 6.54 9.65
N VAL A 48 9.77 6.67 10.43
CA VAL A 48 10.78 7.71 10.19
C VAL A 48 11.42 7.53 8.82
N ARG A 49 11.73 6.29 8.41
CA ARG A 49 12.27 6.01 7.08
C ARG A 49 11.31 6.41 5.96
N PHE A 50 10.01 6.19 6.11
CA PHE A 50 9.00 6.69 5.16
C PHE A 50 8.89 8.21 5.16
N ALA A 51 8.94 8.86 6.32
CA ALA A 51 8.90 10.32 6.43
C ALA A 51 10.11 10.97 5.74
N LYS A 52 11.32 10.42 5.96
CA LYS A 52 12.53 10.82 5.24
C LYS A 52 12.36 10.75 3.73
N GLY A 53 11.55 9.82 3.21
CA GLY A 53 11.28 9.64 1.79
C GLY A 53 10.60 10.83 1.11
N GLY A 54 9.92 11.70 1.86
CA GLY A 54 9.32 12.92 1.33
C GLY A 54 7.93 12.76 0.70
N ALA A 55 7.19 11.69 1.02
CA ALA A 55 5.77 11.58 0.64
C ALA A 55 4.93 12.68 1.29
N GLY A 56 3.89 13.16 0.60
CA GLY A 56 3.04 14.24 1.06
C GLY A 56 2.12 13.85 2.22
N LEU A 57 1.67 12.60 2.26
CA LEU A 57 0.92 12.03 3.38
C LEU A 57 1.45 10.63 3.70
N VAL A 58 1.76 10.37 4.97
CA VAL A 58 2.05 9.04 5.50
C VAL A 58 0.91 8.61 6.41
N VAL A 59 0.18 7.57 6.00
CA VAL A 59 -0.83 6.95 6.85
C VAL A 59 -0.17 5.82 7.62
N LEU A 60 -0.14 5.92 8.95
CA LEU A 60 0.39 4.87 9.82
C LEU A 60 -0.48 3.62 9.76
N GLU A 61 0.10 2.46 10.07
CA GLU A 61 -0.64 1.20 10.14
C GLU A 61 -1.80 1.24 11.14
N ALA A 62 -2.69 0.29 10.95
CA ALA A 62 -3.92 0.14 11.70
C ALA A 62 -3.69 0.23 13.22
N MET A 63 -4.37 1.19 13.85
CA MET A 63 -4.34 1.45 15.29
C MET A 63 -5.70 1.13 15.91
N ALA A 64 -5.71 0.16 16.82
CA ALA A 64 -6.96 -0.36 17.38
C ALA A 64 -7.62 0.63 18.35
N VAL A 65 -8.94 0.77 18.25
CA VAL A 65 -9.79 1.52 19.19
C VAL A 65 -10.23 0.70 20.41
N HIS A 66 -9.71 -0.53 20.56
CA HIS A 66 -10.00 -1.40 21.70
C HIS A 66 -8.76 -2.20 22.12
N ARG A 67 -8.84 -2.85 23.29
CA ARG A 67 -7.72 -3.58 23.93
C ARG A 67 -7.55 -5.02 23.46
N SER A 68 -8.35 -5.51 22.51
CA SER A 68 -8.29 -6.92 22.10
C SER A 68 -6.93 -7.26 21.49
N LYS A 69 -6.34 -8.36 21.95
CA LYS A 69 -5.06 -8.88 21.45
C LYS A 69 -5.29 -9.79 20.24
N SER A 70 -5.69 -9.23 19.09
CA SER A 70 -5.77 -9.98 17.82
C SER A 70 -4.74 -9.46 16.83
N GLY A 71 -3.50 -9.93 17.00
CA GLY A 71 -2.36 -9.59 16.15
C GLY A 71 -1.51 -8.42 16.70
N PRO A 72 -0.26 -8.29 16.22
CA PRO A 72 0.61 -7.17 16.55
C PRO A 72 0.13 -5.91 15.84
N LEU A 73 -0.61 -5.05 16.55
CA LEU A 73 -1.15 -3.78 16.07
C LEU A 73 -0.91 -2.71 17.12
N LEU A 74 -0.60 -1.50 16.67
CA LEU A 74 -0.57 -0.33 17.53
C LEU A 74 -1.97 -0.05 18.12
N ARG A 75 -2.01 0.69 19.22
CA ARG A 75 -3.25 1.05 19.91
C ARG A 75 -3.36 2.55 20.13
N ILE A 76 -4.60 3.02 20.10
CA ILE A 76 -4.99 4.41 20.41
C ILE A 76 -6.29 4.44 21.23
N CYS A 77 -6.54 3.35 21.96
CA CYS A 77 -7.79 3.14 22.70
C CYS A 77 -7.77 3.70 24.13
N ASP A 78 -6.61 4.14 24.61
CA ASP A 78 -6.38 4.63 25.97
C ASP A 78 -5.26 5.68 25.97
N ASP A 79 -5.25 6.54 26.98
CA ASP A 79 -4.32 7.66 27.11
C ASP A 79 -2.88 7.17 27.35
N GLU A 80 -2.70 5.94 27.86
CA GLU A 80 -1.38 5.33 28.06
C GLU A 80 -0.56 5.21 26.76
N PHE A 81 -1.23 5.12 25.60
CA PHE A 81 -0.54 4.99 24.30
C PHE A 81 -0.08 6.34 23.74
N VAL A 82 -0.69 7.45 24.18
CA VAL A 82 -0.47 8.80 23.62
C VAL A 82 0.99 9.26 23.72
N PRO A 83 1.74 9.03 24.83
CA PRO A 83 3.15 9.45 24.90
C PRO A 83 4.02 8.83 23.80
N GLY A 84 3.89 7.53 23.53
CA GLY A 84 4.67 6.85 22.48
C GLY A 84 4.27 7.30 21.08
N LEU A 85 2.97 7.52 20.84
CA LEU A 85 2.44 8.05 19.59
C LEU A 85 2.93 9.48 19.33
N ARG A 86 2.97 10.32 20.36
CA ARG A 86 3.49 11.69 20.30
C ARG A 86 4.97 11.70 19.92
N GLU A 87 5.76 10.84 20.53
CA GLU A 87 7.19 10.72 20.22
C GLU A 87 7.43 10.22 18.78
N LEU A 88 6.67 9.21 18.35
CA LEU A 88 6.70 8.75 16.95
C LEU A 88 6.39 9.90 15.99
N ARG A 89 5.30 10.62 16.25
CA ARG A 89 4.88 11.73 15.42
C ARG A 89 5.94 12.83 15.37
N LYS A 90 6.52 13.20 16.51
CA LYS A 90 7.60 14.18 16.57
C LYS A 90 8.78 13.76 15.69
N LYS A 91 9.27 12.52 15.83
CA LYS A 91 10.39 12.00 15.03
C LYS A 91 10.10 12.00 13.53
N MET A 92 8.87 11.66 13.13
CA MET A 92 8.49 11.73 11.71
C MET A 92 8.47 13.16 11.18
N LYS A 93 7.92 14.12 11.95
CA LYS A 93 7.91 15.54 11.59
C LYS A 93 9.33 16.11 11.47
N ASP A 94 10.23 15.70 12.36
CA ASP A 94 11.64 16.11 12.32
C ASP A 94 12.37 15.52 11.10
N ALA A 95 11.88 14.39 10.56
CA ALA A 95 12.51 13.65 9.46
C ALA A 95 12.03 14.03 8.06
N GLY A 96 10.81 14.59 7.92
CA GLY A 96 10.27 14.94 6.61
C GLY A 96 9.06 15.88 6.65
N PRO A 97 8.75 16.54 5.52
CA PRO A 97 7.73 17.59 5.45
C PRO A 97 6.29 17.07 5.30
N GLY A 98 6.12 15.75 5.14
CA GLY A 98 4.82 15.13 4.88
C GLY A 98 3.88 15.21 6.09
N CYS A 99 2.58 15.26 5.81
CA CYS A 99 1.57 15.10 6.84
C CYS A 99 1.52 13.63 7.32
N VAL A 100 1.10 13.41 8.55
CA VAL A 100 0.96 12.07 9.15
C VAL A 100 -0.40 11.91 9.80
N ALA A 101 -1.09 10.82 9.45
CA ALA A 101 -2.36 10.44 10.05
C ALA A 101 -2.31 8.97 10.51
N PRO A 102 -2.83 8.62 11.70
CA PRO A 102 -3.03 7.23 12.07
C PRO A 102 -4.26 6.66 11.37
N GLN A 103 -4.19 5.40 10.96
CA GLN A 103 -5.37 4.69 10.49
C GLN A 103 -6.12 4.05 11.66
N ILE A 104 -7.28 4.58 12.01
CA ILE A 104 -8.07 4.13 13.16
C ILE A 104 -8.94 2.94 12.74
N ILE A 105 -8.89 1.84 13.51
CA ILE A 105 -9.57 0.59 13.17
C ILE A 105 -10.33 -0.03 14.35
N HIS A 106 -11.42 -0.71 14.01
CA HIS A 106 -12.09 -1.68 14.86
C HIS A 106 -12.17 -3.02 14.13
N PHE A 107 -11.87 -4.10 14.84
CA PHE A 107 -11.95 -5.46 14.31
C PHE A 107 -12.63 -6.39 15.32
N LEU A 108 -13.24 -7.45 14.80
CA LEU A 108 -13.79 -8.50 15.64
C LEU A 108 -12.66 -9.40 16.13
N LYS A 109 -12.77 -9.88 17.37
CA LYS A 109 -11.81 -10.84 17.93
C LYS A 109 -11.87 -12.13 17.12
N ILE A 110 -10.77 -12.49 16.46
CA ILE A 110 -10.61 -13.76 15.75
C ILE A 110 -9.93 -14.75 16.71
N SER A 111 -10.52 -15.94 16.88
CA SER A 111 -9.91 -17.03 17.64
C SER A 111 -8.60 -17.49 17.00
N ARG A 112 -7.56 -17.69 17.82
CA ARG A 112 -6.25 -18.21 17.37
C ARG A 112 -6.22 -19.73 17.21
N SER A 113 -7.15 -20.46 17.84
CA SER A 113 -7.32 -21.89 17.60
C SER A 113 -8.26 -22.08 16.42
N GLY A 114 -8.04 -23.12 15.59
CA GLY A 114 -8.93 -23.48 14.46
C GLY A 114 -10.41 -23.70 14.84
N TRP A 115 -10.73 -23.62 16.13
CA TRP A 115 -12.05 -23.40 16.67
C TRP A 115 -12.52 -21.97 16.39
N ARG A 116 -13.43 -21.85 15.41
CA ARG A 116 -14.15 -20.60 15.15
C ARG A 116 -14.94 -20.21 16.40
N GLN A 117 -14.55 -19.12 17.04
CA GLN A 117 -15.47 -18.42 17.93
C GLN A 117 -16.65 -17.99 17.05
N LYS A 118 -17.87 -18.40 17.41
CA LYS A 118 -19.06 -17.92 16.71
C LYS A 118 -19.08 -16.40 16.86
N VAL A 119 -18.91 -15.71 15.75
CA VAL A 119 -19.12 -14.26 15.70
C VAL A 119 -20.62 -14.08 15.71
N ASP A 120 -21.17 -13.75 16.88
CA ASP A 120 -22.54 -13.26 16.98
C ASP A 120 -22.58 -11.79 16.52
N ASP A 121 -23.75 -11.37 16.05
CA ASP A 121 -23.99 -9.99 15.65
C ASP A 121 -23.74 -9.05 16.84
N LEU A 122 -23.07 -7.91 16.59
CA LEU A 122 -22.89 -6.86 17.59
C LEU A 122 -24.24 -6.38 18.12
N SER A 123 -24.37 -6.28 19.44
CA SER A 123 -25.53 -5.67 20.07
C SER A 123 -25.60 -4.17 19.76
N ILE A 124 -26.75 -3.54 19.97
CA ILE A 124 -26.88 -2.08 19.79
C ILE A 124 -25.91 -1.32 20.71
N SER A 125 -25.74 -1.78 21.95
CA SER A 125 -24.77 -1.19 22.88
C SER A 125 -23.32 -1.35 22.41
N ASP A 126 -22.97 -2.47 21.76
CA ASP A 126 -21.62 -2.62 21.19
C ASP A 126 -21.41 -1.66 20.01
N ILE A 127 -22.43 -1.50 19.18
CA ILE A 127 -22.42 -0.54 18.05
C ILE A 127 -22.23 0.89 18.58
N ASP A 128 -22.95 1.27 19.65
CA ASP A 128 -22.81 2.58 20.27
C ASP A 128 -21.41 2.79 20.86
N ALA A 129 -20.87 1.79 21.56
CA ALA A 129 -19.51 1.83 22.10
C ALA A 129 -18.43 1.97 21.02
N ILE A 130 -18.63 1.37 19.84
CA ILE A 130 -17.73 1.55 18.70
C ILE A 130 -17.69 3.01 18.26
N VAL A 131 -18.84 3.67 18.15
CA VAL A 131 -18.92 5.09 17.75
C VAL A 131 -18.11 5.96 18.72
N ASP A 132 -18.30 5.75 20.02
CA ASP A 132 -17.58 6.49 21.06
C ASP A 132 -16.06 6.21 21.03
N ALA A 133 -15.67 4.96 20.77
CA ALA A 133 -14.27 4.55 20.71
C ALA A 133 -13.52 5.22 19.55
N TYR A 134 -14.13 5.37 18.37
CA TYR A 134 -13.54 6.10 17.24
C TYR A 134 -13.39 7.59 17.53
N ALA A 135 -14.39 8.22 18.16
CA ALA A 135 -14.32 9.62 18.56
C ALA A 135 -13.19 9.86 19.57
N ALA A 136 -13.13 9.04 20.63
CA ALA A 136 -12.07 9.14 21.65
C ALA A 136 -10.67 8.89 21.08
N ALA A 137 -10.50 7.90 20.19
CA ALA A 137 -9.24 7.65 19.50
C ALA A 137 -8.80 8.85 18.63
N SER A 138 -9.74 9.55 18.01
CA SER A 138 -9.44 10.71 17.17
C SER A 138 -9.01 11.93 17.99
N ILE A 139 -9.58 12.13 19.19
CA ILE A 139 -9.07 13.12 20.16
C ILE A 139 -7.63 12.80 20.57
N ARG A 140 -7.34 11.53 20.87
CA ARG A 140 -5.97 11.11 21.20
C ARG A 140 -4.99 11.32 20.06
N ALA A 141 -5.44 11.23 18.80
CA ALA A 141 -4.61 11.54 17.65
C ALA A 141 -4.24 13.04 17.60
N ILE A 142 -5.19 13.93 17.95
CA ILE A 142 -4.92 15.36 18.13
C ILE A 142 -3.92 15.57 19.27
N ASP A 143 -4.14 14.94 20.43
CA ASP A 143 -3.26 15.08 21.61
C ASP A 143 -1.84 14.58 21.35
N ALA A 144 -1.68 13.58 20.47
CA ALA A 144 -0.40 13.08 20.00
C ALA A 144 0.24 13.96 18.90
N GLY A 145 -0.49 14.95 18.37
CA GLY A 145 0.02 15.92 17.39
C GLY A 145 -0.02 15.45 15.94
N TYR A 146 -0.90 14.49 15.60
CA TYR A 146 -1.12 14.09 14.20
C TYR A 146 -1.87 15.15 13.41
N ASP A 147 -1.72 15.16 12.07
CA ASP A 147 -2.32 16.18 11.19
C ASP A 147 -3.75 15.86 10.78
N GLY A 148 -4.27 14.69 11.18
CA GLY A 148 -5.56 14.17 10.76
C GLY A 148 -5.69 12.72 11.19
N VAL A 149 -6.80 12.08 10.81
CA VAL A 149 -7.05 10.63 11.00
C VAL A 149 -7.56 9.99 9.71
N GLU A 150 -7.25 8.72 9.48
CA GLU A 150 -7.90 7.92 8.42
C GLU A 150 -8.78 6.84 9.07
N LEU A 151 -10.08 6.85 8.81
CA LEU A 151 -11.02 5.87 9.35
C LEU A 151 -11.01 4.60 8.49
N HIS A 152 -10.70 3.45 9.07
CA HIS A 152 -10.64 2.19 8.33
C HIS A 152 -12.03 1.57 8.17
N MET A 153 -12.51 1.50 6.93
CA MET A 153 -13.77 0.88 6.52
C MET A 153 -13.61 -0.10 5.33
N ALA A 154 -12.38 -0.50 5.01
CA ALA A 154 -12.05 -1.47 3.96
C ALA A 154 -11.91 -2.92 4.49
N HIS A 155 -11.74 -3.86 3.57
CA HIS A 155 -11.27 -5.22 3.79
C HIS A 155 -12.25 -6.07 4.61
N ALA A 156 -11.75 -6.80 5.61
CA ALA A 156 -12.52 -7.77 6.38
C ALA A 156 -12.79 -7.31 7.83
N TYR A 157 -12.74 -5.99 8.07
CA TYR A 157 -12.90 -5.40 9.39
C TYR A 157 -14.32 -4.89 9.65
N THR A 158 -14.61 -4.50 10.89
CA THR A 158 -15.99 -4.32 11.37
C THR A 158 -16.80 -3.36 10.52
N LEU A 159 -16.29 -2.17 10.22
CA LEU A 159 -17.04 -1.19 9.43
C LEU A 159 -17.24 -1.63 7.96
N SER A 160 -16.27 -2.34 7.38
CA SER A 160 -16.44 -2.96 6.06
C SER A 160 -17.54 -4.02 6.05
N SER A 161 -17.64 -4.83 7.10
CA SER A 161 -18.71 -5.83 7.24
C SER A 161 -20.09 -5.19 7.33
N PHE A 162 -20.22 -4.00 7.92
CA PHE A 162 -21.49 -3.25 7.92
C PHE A 162 -21.83 -2.70 6.53
N LEU A 163 -20.82 -2.17 5.82
CA LEU A 163 -20.95 -1.72 4.43
C LEU A 163 -21.25 -2.86 3.45
N SER A 164 -20.87 -4.10 3.74
CA SER A 164 -21.01 -5.21 2.79
C SER A 164 -22.46 -5.53 2.43
N ARG A 165 -22.71 -5.88 1.16
CA ARG A 165 -24.00 -6.47 0.74
C ARG A 165 -24.26 -7.85 1.36
N LEU A 166 -23.20 -8.48 1.87
CA LEU A 166 -23.26 -9.77 2.55
C LEU A 166 -23.57 -9.63 4.05
N ASN A 167 -23.79 -8.41 4.54
CA ASN A 167 -24.33 -8.14 5.86
C ASN A 167 -25.75 -8.74 6.01
N LYS A 168 -25.90 -9.73 6.90
CA LYS A 168 -27.14 -10.49 7.10
C LYS A 168 -28.03 -9.95 8.21
N ARG A 169 -27.67 -8.84 8.85
CA ARG A 169 -28.48 -8.22 9.90
C ARG A 169 -29.88 -7.89 9.38
N ARG A 170 -30.88 -8.06 10.24
CA ARG A 170 -32.29 -7.78 9.94
C ARG A 170 -32.84 -6.54 10.65
N ASP A 171 -32.00 -5.88 11.42
CA ASP A 171 -32.33 -4.64 12.11
C ASP A 171 -32.00 -3.42 11.25
N ASP A 172 -31.79 -2.27 11.89
CA ASP A 172 -31.50 -1.00 11.22
C ASP A 172 -30.06 -0.85 10.71
N TYR A 173 -29.26 -1.92 10.77
CA TYR A 173 -27.87 -1.94 10.32
C TYR A 173 -27.60 -2.95 9.20
N GLY A 174 -28.64 -3.52 8.58
CA GLY A 174 -28.51 -4.48 7.46
C GLY A 174 -29.57 -4.31 6.37
N GLY A 175 -29.43 -5.06 5.28
CA GLY A 175 -30.32 -5.00 4.12
C GLY A 175 -30.00 -3.84 3.18
N SER A 176 -30.84 -2.78 3.20
CA SER A 176 -30.68 -1.63 2.29
C SER A 176 -29.35 -0.90 2.50
N LEU A 177 -28.85 -0.22 1.45
CA LEU A 177 -27.63 0.58 1.54
C LEU A 177 -27.67 1.62 2.66
N ASP A 178 -28.79 2.33 2.83
CA ASP A 178 -28.96 3.35 3.88
C ASP A 178 -28.76 2.78 5.29
N LYS A 179 -29.41 1.66 5.59
CA LYS A 179 -29.21 0.91 6.85
C LYS A 179 -27.76 0.44 7.04
N ARG A 180 -27.13 -0.10 5.99
CA ARG A 180 -25.72 -0.53 6.03
C ARG A 180 -24.75 0.63 6.28
N LEU A 181 -25.06 1.82 5.77
CA LEU A 181 -24.28 3.04 5.99
C LEU A 181 -24.45 3.61 7.39
N ARG A 182 -25.49 3.22 8.14
CA ARG A 182 -25.85 3.85 9.41
C ARG A 182 -24.70 3.88 10.43
N LEU A 183 -24.02 2.77 10.68
CA LEU A 183 -22.87 2.76 11.60
C LEU A 183 -21.67 3.55 11.04
N PRO A 184 -21.19 3.29 9.81
CA PRO A 184 -20.13 4.10 9.19
C PRO A 184 -20.37 5.62 9.27
N VAL A 185 -21.58 6.06 8.94
CA VAL A 185 -21.99 7.48 9.01
C VAL A 185 -21.95 8.00 10.45
N ARG A 186 -22.53 7.26 11.42
CA ARG A 186 -22.50 7.64 12.84
C ARG A 186 -21.06 7.80 13.35
N VAL A 187 -20.13 6.95 12.89
CA VAL A 187 -18.71 7.09 13.21
C VAL A 187 -18.13 8.38 12.65
N VAL A 188 -18.35 8.69 11.37
CA VAL A 188 -17.86 9.94 10.76
C VAL A 188 -18.41 11.17 11.49
N GLU A 189 -19.73 11.20 11.73
CA GLU A 189 -20.41 12.32 12.40
C GLU A 189 -19.91 12.50 13.84
N ALA A 190 -19.71 11.40 14.58
CA ALA A 190 -19.18 11.46 15.95
C ALA A 190 -17.72 11.92 15.99
N VAL A 191 -16.87 11.43 15.07
CA VAL A 191 -15.48 11.89 14.96
C VAL A 191 -15.46 13.37 14.60
N ARG A 192 -16.18 13.81 13.56
CA ARG A 192 -16.29 15.23 13.17
C ARG A 192 -16.70 16.10 14.35
N LYS A 193 -17.75 15.71 15.07
CA LYS A 193 -18.21 16.42 16.27
C LYS A 193 -17.13 16.52 17.34
N ALA A 194 -16.34 15.48 17.54
CA ALA A 194 -15.30 15.45 18.56
C ALA A 194 -14.09 16.32 18.17
N VAL A 195 -13.63 16.24 16.92
CA VAL A 195 -12.39 16.88 16.46
C VAL A 195 -12.57 18.32 15.96
N GLY A 196 -13.80 18.76 15.75
CA GLY A 196 -14.12 20.07 15.18
C GLY A 196 -14.00 20.11 13.66
N ASP A 197 -14.31 21.26 13.04
CA ASP A 197 -14.45 21.39 11.59
C ASP A 197 -13.12 21.43 10.84
N ASP A 198 -12.04 21.84 11.49
CA ASP A 198 -10.74 22.08 10.85
C ASP A 198 -9.84 20.84 10.80
N PHE A 199 -10.05 19.85 11.68
CA PHE A 199 -9.18 18.68 11.76
C PHE A 199 -9.49 17.69 10.60
N PRO A 200 -8.49 17.33 9.76
CA PRO A 200 -8.71 16.44 8.63
C PRO A 200 -9.17 15.03 9.01
N ILE A 201 -10.26 14.57 8.38
CA ILE A 201 -10.80 13.21 8.51
C ILE A 201 -10.83 12.56 7.13
N GLY A 202 -10.05 11.50 6.96
CA GLY A 202 -10.13 10.62 5.81
C GLY A 202 -10.89 9.34 6.09
N VAL A 203 -11.18 8.59 5.04
CA VAL A 203 -11.60 7.20 5.13
C VAL A 203 -10.78 6.35 4.17
N ARG A 204 -10.52 5.10 4.55
CA ARG A 204 -10.15 4.05 3.59
C ARG A 204 -11.24 3.00 3.53
N PHE A 205 -11.86 2.82 2.37
CA PHE A 205 -12.90 1.81 2.16
C PHE A 205 -12.68 1.06 0.84
N ASP A 206 -13.31 -0.11 0.69
CA ASP A 206 -13.26 -0.84 -0.57
C ASP A 206 -14.17 -0.16 -1.58
N GLY A 207 -13.67 0.15 -2.77
CA GLY A 207 -14.56 0.58 -3.86
C GLY A 207 -15.17 -0.60 -4.61
N GLU A 208 -14.71 -1.81 -4.34
CA GLU A 208 -15.29 -3.08 -4.79
C GLU A 208 -14.85 -4.18 -3.82
N GLU A 209 -15.79 -5.02 -3.36
CA GLU A 209 -15.46 -6.09 -2.40
C GLU A 209 -14.77 -7.29 -3.08
N CYS A 210 -14.83 -7.38 -4.41
CA CYS A 210 -14.23 -8.45 -5.20
C CYS A 210 -14.61 -9.88 -4.74
N VAL A 211 -15.84 -10.04 -4.24
CA VAL A 211 -16.44 -11.33 -3.85
C VAL A 211 -17.82 -11.47 -4.45
N LYS A 212 -18.27 -12.72 -4.61
CA LYS A 212 -19.61 -13.02 -5.13
C LYS A 212 -20.69 -12.44 -4.22
N GLY A 213 -21.56 -11.59 -4.78
CA GLY A 213 -22.65 -10.95 -4.06
C GLY A 213 -22.26 -9.70 -3.25
N GLY A 214 -20.97 -9.34 -3.24
CA GLY A 214 -20.50 -8.07 -2.68
C GLY A 214 -20.87 -6.88 -3.57
N TYR A 215 -20.63 -5.66 -3.07
CA TYR A 215 -20.83 -4.45 -3.87
C TYR A 215 -19.64 -4.12 -4.79
N THR A 216 -19.93 -3.30 -5.79
CA THR A 216 -18.98 -2.80 -6.80
C THR A 216 -18.90 -1.27 -6.76
N VAL A 217 -18.12 -0.69 -7.68
CA VAL A 217 -17.98 0.76 -7.85
C VAL A 217 -19.32 1.50 -7.97
N ASP A 218 -20.36 0.84 -8.51
CA ASP A 218 -21.70 1.42 -8.68
C ASP A 218 -22.37 1.81 -7.36
N GLU A 219 -22.17 1.00 -6.33
CA GLU A 219 -22.66 1.29 -4.98
C GLU A 219 -21.62 2.10 -4.19
N ALA A 220 -20.32 1.83 -4.40
CA ALA A 220 -19.24 2.51 -3.71
C ALA A 220 -19.24 4.03 -3.93
N ARG A 221 -19.63 4.50 -5.11
CA ARG A 221 -19.78 5.95 -5.38
C ARG A 221 -20.88 6.61 -4.52
N LEU A 222 -21.94 5.87 -4.17
CA LEU A 222 -22.99 6.33 -3.25
C LEU A 222 -22.50 6.29 -1.80
N ILE A 223 -21.71 5.27 -1.45
CA ILE A 223 -21.03 5.19 -0.14
C ILE A 223 -20.11 6.41 0.05
N ALA A 224 -19.24 6.68 -0.93
CA ALA A 224 -18.34 7.84 -0.91
C ALA A 224 -19.13 9.15 -0.77
N LEU A 225 -20.18 9.34 -1.58
CA LEU A 225 -21.05 10.52 -1.50
C LEU A 225 -21.60 10.72 -0.09
N ARG A 226 -22.19 9.68 0.51
CA ARG A 226 -22.83 9.78 1.83
C ARG A 226 -21.82 10.02 2.95
N LEU A 227 -20.62 9.43 2.86
CA LEU A 227 -19.57 9.64 3.86
C LEU A 227 -18.93 11.03 3.73
N VAL A 228 -18.72 11.55 2.52
CA VAL A 228 -18.27 12.94 2.31
C VAL A 228 -19.31 13.92 2.87
N GLN A 229 -20.60 13.71 2.60
CA GLN A 229 -21.69 14.51 3.18
C GLN A 229 -21.76 14.43 4.71
N ALA A 230 -21.27 13.35 5.32
CA ALA A 230 -21.21 13.18 6.76
C ALA A 230 -20.05 13.98 7.40
N GLY A 231 -19.06 14.44 6.61
CA GLY A 231 -17.96 15.28 7.08
C GLY A 231 -16.55 14.76 6.80
N LEU A 232 -16.35 13.87 5.82
CA LEU A 232 -15.00 13.48 5.39
C LEU A 232 -14.34 14.55 4.50
N ASP A 233 -13.03 14.70 4.66
CA ASP A 233 -12.18 15.61 3.90
C ASP A 233 -11.44 14.93 2.74
N TYR A 234 -11.32 13.60 2.73
CA TYR A 234 -10.81 12.83 1.59
C TYR A 234 -11.29 11.38 1.62
N VAL A 235 -11.22 10.70 0.47
CA VAL A 235 -11.52 9.27 0.34
C VAL A 235 -10.35 8.48 -0.26
N SER A 236 -9.94 7.42 0.44
CA SER A 236 -8.88 6.51 0.06
C SER A 236 -9.46 5.19 -0.42
N ILE A 237 -9.23 4.85 -1.68
CA ILE A 237 -9.94 3.74 -2.33
C ILE A 237 -9.06 2.49 -2.37
N SER A 238 -9.58 1.43 -1.75
CA SER A 238 -9.03 0.07 -1.77
C SER A 238 -9.93 -0.88 -2.58
N ALA A 239 -9.59 -2.16 -2.62
CA ALA A 239 -10.45 -3.20 -3.17
C ALA A 239 -10.18 -4.54 -2.47
N GLY A 240 -11.23 -5.36 -2.33
CA GLY A 240 -11.11 -6.74 -1.85
C GLY A 240 -10.50 -6.92 -0.44
N GLY A 241 -9.93 -8.09 -0.18
CA GLY A 241 -9.41 -8.46 1.14
C GLY A 241 -10.53 -8.91 2.08
N LYS A 242 -11.30 -9.92 1.67
CA LYS A 242 -12.54 -10.38 2.31
C LYS A 242 -12.39 -11.79 2.90
N PHE A 243 -13.14 -12.11 3.95
CA PHE A 243 -13.15 -13.47 4.50
C PHE A 243 -14.01 -14.43 3.67
N GLU A 244 -14.92 -13.90 2.86
CA GLU A 244 -15.94 -14.65 2.14
C GLU A 244 -15.38 -15.53 1.01
N ASP A 245 -14.20 -15.20 0.47
CA ASP A 245 -13.46 -16.02 -0.51
C ASP A 245 -12.06 -16.43 -0.03
N ALA A 246 -11.74 -16.14 1.24
CA ALA A 246 -10.47 -16.51 1.84
C ALA A 246 -10.25 -18.03 1.80
N GLN A 247 -9.04 -18.43 1.45
CA GLN A 247 -8.64 -19.82 1.32
C GLN A 247 -8.11 -20.34 2.65
N PRO A 248 -8.77 -21.32 3.28
CA PRO A 248 -8.32 -21.88 4.55
C PRO A 248 -7.02 -22.69 4.38
N ARG A 249 -6.19 -22.68 5.42
CA ARG A 249 -5.04 -23.57 5.58
C ARG A 249 -5.18 -24.34 6.88
N GLU A 250 -4.89 -25.64 6.82
CA GLU A 250 -4.98 -26.48 7.99
C GLU A 250 -3.98 -26.02 9.06
N GLY A 251 -4.46 -25.86 10.30
CA GLY A 251 -3.65 -25.40 11.43
C GLY A 251 -3.41 -23.88 11.52
N GLU A 252 -3.83 -23.09 10.52
CA GLU A 252 -3.64 -21.63 10.50
C GLU A 252 -4.97 -20.87 10.64
N PRO A 253 -4.98 -19.68 11.26
CA PRO A 253 -6.13 -18.78 11.23
C PRO A 253 -6.48 -18.38 9.79
N LEU A 254 -7.77 -18.22 9.50
CA LEU A 254 -8.21 -17.70 8.21
C LEU A 254 -7.66 -16.29 7.99
N TYR A 255 -7.15 -16.01 6.79
CA TYR A 255 -6.53 -14.73 6.46
C TYR A 255 -7.24 -14.09 5.25
N PRO A 256 -7.76 -12.85 5.38
CA PRO A 256 -8.71 -12.28 4.43
C PRO A 256 -8.08 -11.82 3.11
N TYR A 257 -6.75 -11.78 3.02
CA TYR A 257 -6.06 -11.42 1.79
C TYR A 257 -5.60 -12.65 0.99
N THR A 258 -6.26 -13.79 1.19
CA THR A 258 -6.21 -14.95 0.30
C THR A 258 -7.43 -14.94 -0.63
N GLY A 259 -7.44 -15.78 -1.67
CA GLY A 259 -8.52 -15.77 -2.67
C GLY A 259 -8.41 -14.63 -3.68
N TYR A 260 -9.45 -14.48 -4.52
CA TYR A 260 -9.48 -13.48 -5.59
C TYR A 260 -9.55 -12.06 -5.05
N SER A 261 -10.34 -11.83 -3.99
CA SER A 261 -10.42 -10.52 -3.34
C SER A 261 -9.06 -10.11 -2.76
N GLY A 262 -8.30 -11.05 -2.21
CA GLY A 262 -6.94 -10.82 -1.73
C GLY A 262 -5.95 -10.47 -2.83
N GLU A 263 -6.06 -11.11 -4.00
CA GLU A 263 -5.26 -10.75 -5.17
C GLU A 263 -5.61 -9.37 -5.72
N ARG A 264 -6.90 -9.00 -5.74
CA ARG A 264 -7.35 -7.66 -6.13
C ARG A 264 -6.92 -6.57 -5.13
N CYS A 265 -6.84 -6.90 -3.85
CA CYS A 265 -6.30 -6.01 -2.82
C CYS A 265 -4.79 -5.76 -3.00
N MET A 266 -4.03 -6.79 -3.32
CA MET A 266 -2.57 -6.73 -3.47
C MET A 266 -2.11 -7.31 -4.83
N PRO A 267 -2.45 -6.64 -5.95
CA PRO A 267 -2.23 -7.15 -7.31
C PRO A 267 -0.75 -7.40 -7.56
N GLY A 268 -0.36 -8.65 -7.82
CA GLY A 268 1.02 -9.08 -8.01
C GLY A 268 1.58 -8.78 -9.39
N LYS A 269 2.71 -9.40 -9.73
CA LYS A 269 3.38 -9.26 -11.04
C LYS A 269 2.42 -9.49 -12.21
N ASN A 270 1.53 -10.47 -12.11
CA ASN A 270 0.63 -10.91 -13.18
C ASN A 270 -0.57 -9.98 -13.47
N TYR A 271 -0.79 -8.96 -12.64
CA TYR A 271 -1.83 -7.97 -12.88
C TYR A 271 -1.29 -6.81 -13.72
N PRO A 272 -2.09 -6.14 -14.56
CA PRO A 272 -1.64 -4.94 -15.24
C PRO A 272 -1.32 -3.82 -14.24
N ASN A 273 -0.46 -2.87 -14.62
CA ASN A 273 -0.35 -1.61 -13.86
C ASN A 273 -1.71 -0.92 -13.84
N ALA A 274 -2.00 -0.13 -12.79
CA ALA A 274 -3.30 0.50 -12.60
C ALA A 274 -4.50 -0.48 -12.55
N ALA A 275 -4.29 -1.72 -12.11
CA ALA A 275 -5.30 -2.79 -12.08
C ALA A 275 -6.67 -2.42 -11.47
N ASN A 276 -6.69 -1.48 -10.51
CA ASN A 276 -7.93 -1.05 -9.85
C ASN A 276 -8.32 0.40 -10.19
N LEU A 277 -7.64 1.09 -11.11
CA LEU A 277 -7.83 2.54 -11.36
C LEU A 277 -9.26 2.94 -11.74
N TYR A 278 -9.99 2.05 -12.43
CA TYR A 278 -11.39 2.32 -12.79
C TYR A 278 -12.27 2.59 -11.56
N ILE A 279 -11.92 2.05 -10.39
CA ILE A 279 -12.68 2.20 -9.14
C ILE A 279 -12.58 3.64 -8.59
N PRO A 280 -11.40 4.18 -8.21
CA PRO A 280 -11.29 5.57 -7.77
C PRO A 280 -11.70 6.56 -8.87
N ALA A 281 -11.43 6.27 -10.15
CA ALA A 281 -11.85 7.12 -11.26
C ALA A 281 -13.39 7.25 -11.33
N GLY A 282 -14.11 6.13 -11.21
CA GLY A 282 -15.58 6.12 -11.21
C GLY A 282 -16.18 6.85 -10.01
N ILE A 283 -15.58 6.68 -8.82
CA ILE A 283 -15.98 7.40 -7.61
C ILE A 283 -15.75 8.91 -7.78
N LYS A 284 -14.56 9.32 -8.24
CA LYS A 284 -14.20 10.72 -8.42
C LYS A 284 -15.10 11.42 -9.44
N ALA A 285 -15.34 10.78 -10.60
CA ALA A 285 -16.24 11.31 -11.62
C ALA A 285 -17.64 11.56 -11.04
N PHE A 286 -18.18 10.58 -10.29
CA PHE A 286 -19.51 10.67 -9.69
C PHE A 286 -19.65 11.80 -8.66
N LEU A 287 -18.62 12.02 -7.84
CA LEU A 287 -18.58 13.14 -6.87
C LEU A 287 -18.52 14.49 -7.61
N ARG A 288 -17.66 14.61 -8.63
CA ARG A 288 -17.50 15.84 -9.41
C ARG A 288 -18.75 16.24 -10.18
N GLU A 289 -19.46 15.29 -10.77
CA GLU A 289 -20.76 15.51 -11.42
C GLU A 289 -21.81 16.14 -10.48
N ARG A 290 -21.60 16.03 -9.16
CA ARG A 290 -22.47 16.58 -8.11
C ARG A 290 -21.89 17.84 -7.45
N GLY A 291 -20.84 18.41 -8.01
CA GLY A 291 -20.17 19.59 -7.45
C GLY A 291 -19.42 19.33 -6.15
N ILE A 292 -19.07 18.08 -5.87
CA ILE A 292 -18.29 17.69 -4.69
C ILE A 292 -16.84 17.47 -5.12
N ASP A 293 -15.92 18.26 -4.56
CA ASP A 293 -14.49 18.22 -4.87
C ASP A 293 -13.65 17.59 -3.75
N ALA A 294 -14.22 16.61 -3.04
CA ALA A 294 -13.48 15.86 -2.03
C ALA A 294 -12.33 15.07 -2.71
N PRO A 295 -11.07 15.24 -2.27
CA PRO A 295 -9.92 14.53 -2.82
C PRO A 295 -10.09 13.01 -2.79
N VAL A 296 -9.76 12.36 -3.92
CA VAL A 296 -9.74 10.90 -4.05
C VAL A 296 -8.31 10.39 -4.17
N ILE A 297 -7.91 9.47 -3.28
CA ILE A 297 -6.63 8.76 -3.36
C ILE A 297 -6.83 7.47 -4.16
N ALA A 298 -6.10 7.34 -5.27
CA ALA A 298 -6.09 6.13 -6.08
C ALA A 298 -4.98 5.17 -5.64
N THR A 299 -5.34 3.88 -5.52
CA THR A 299 -4.40 2.78 -5.32
C THR A 299 -4.66 1.67 -6.35
N GLY A 300 -3.77 0.67 -6.43
CA GLY A 300 -3.94 -0.47 -7.33
C GLY A 300 -2.85 -0.62 -8.38
N LYS A 301 -1.60 -0.81 -7.93
CA LYS A 301 -0.42 -1.02 -8.78
C LYS A 301 -0.08 0.19 -9.67
N ILE A 302 -0.06 1.38 -9.08
CA ILE A 302 0.49 2.60 -9.68
C ILE A 302 1.97 2.66 -9.29
N ASN A 303 2.87 2.57 -10.26
CA ASN A 303 4.27 2.20 -10.00
C ASN A 303 5.33 3.04 -10.72
N THR A 304 4.93 3.95 -11.61
CA THR A 304 5.85 4.85 -12.32
C THR A 304 5.40 6.30 -12.18
N PRO A 305 6.33 7.27 -12.21
CA PRO A 305 6.00 8.68 -12.18
C PRO A 305 5.12 9.11 -13.36
N GLN A 306 5.34 8.53 -14.55
CA GLN A 306 4.55 8.83 -15.75
C GLN A 306 3.09 8.38 -15.59
N LEU A 307 2.86 7.17 -15.06
CA LEU A 307 1.51 6.67 -14.81
C LEU A 307 0.81 7.50 -13.73
N ALA A 308 1.52 7.86 -12.67
CA ALA A 308 1.00 8.72 -11.61
C ALA A 308 0.61 10.12 -12.15
N GLU A 309 1.48 10.75 -12.93
CA GLU A 309 1.24 12.06 -13.57
C GLU A 309 0.05 12.00 -14.53
N GLN A 310 -0.05 10.94 -15.34
CA GLN A 310 -1.17 10.73 -16.25
C GLN A 310 -2.49 10.60 -15.48
N ILE A 311 -2.55 9.77 -14.43
CA ILE A 311 -3.76 9.59 -13.61
C ILE A 311 -4.25 10.92 -13.01
N LEU A 312 -3.32 11.76 -12.55
CA LEU A 312 -3.63 13.09 -12.03
C LEU A 312 -4.09 14.04 -13.15
N GLY A 313 -3.41 14.01 -14.30
CA GLY A 313 -3.73 14.84 -15.47
C GLY A 313 -5.10 14.55 -16.08
N ASP A 314 -5.48 13.27 -16.13
CA ASP A 314 -6.78 12.80 -16.61
C ASP A 314 -7.91 13.06 -15.60
N GLY A 315 -7.58 13.52 -14.39
CA GLY A 315 -8.57 13.78 -13.34
C GLY A 315 -9.17 12.52 -12.72
N HIS A 316 -8.52 11.36 -12.87
CA HIS A 316 -8.96 10.09 -12.29
C HIS A 316 -8.71 9.99 -10.77
N ALA A 317 -7.78 10.78 -10.24
CA ALA A 317 -7.49 10.88 -8.81
C ALA A 317 -6.94 12.28 -8.47
N ASP A 318 -6.89 12.62 -7.18
CA ASP A 318 -6.22 13.82 -6.68
C ASP A 318 -4.88 13.52 -6.03
N LEU A 319 -4.71 12.28 -5.57
CA LEU A 319 -3.58 11.78 -4.82
C LEU A 319 -3.29 10.34 -5.24
N ILE A 320 -2.02 9.94 -5.16
CA ILE A 320 -1.52 8.64 -5.60
C ILE A 320 -0.99 7.86 -4.40
N GLY A 321 -1.69 6.79 -4.05
CA GLY A 321 -1.29 5.89 -2.97
C GLY A 321 -0.34 4.79 -3.44
N MET A 322 0.87 4.78 -2.89
CA MET A 322 1.93 3.80 -3.19
C MET A 322 2.37 3.08 -1.92
N ALA A 323 1.88 1.85 -1.72
CA ALA A 323 2.32 0.99 -0.63
C ALA A 323 3.64 0.29 -0.97
N ARG A 324 3.58 -0.77 -1.80
CA ARG A 324 4.73 -1.62 -2.14
C ARG A 324 5.89 -0.90 -2.84
N PRO A 325 5.68 0.09 -3.73
CA PRO A 325 6.78 0.88 -4.27
C PRO A 325 7.60 1.60 -3.19
N ILE A 326 6.93 2.25 -2.24
CA ILE A 326 7.59 2.99 -1.15
C ILE A 326 8.15 2.04 -0.09
N LEU A 327 7.52 0.89 0.16
CA LEU A 327 8.17 -0.17 0.96
C LEU A 327 9.47 -0.64 0.30
N CYS A 328 9.50 -0.78 -1.02
CA CYS A 328 10.67 -1.23 -1.74
C CYS A 328 11.80 -0.20 -1.70
N ASP A 329 11.48 1.06 -2.02
CA ASP A 329 12.40 2.19 -2.02
C ASP A 329 11.69 3.40 -1.40
N PRO A 330 11.92 3.69 -0.10
CA PRO A 330 11.27 4.83 0.52
C PRO A 330 11.73 6.19 -0.03
N ASP A 331 12.89 6.26 -0.70
CA ASP A 331 13.36 7.50 -1.34
C ASP A 331 12.76 7.73 -2.72
N TRP A 332 11.81 6.88 -3.15
CA TRP A 332 11.06 7.04 -4.39
C TRP A 332 10.61 8.49 -4.64
N PRO A 333 9.98 9.22 -3.69
CA PRO A 333 9.52 10.58 -3.94
C PRO A 333 10.68 11.53 -4.21
N LYS A 334 11.74 11.50 -3.39
CA LYS A 334 12.93 12.35 -3.53
C LYS A 334 13.68 12.10 -4.84
N LYS A 335 13.94 10.84 -5.18
CA LYS A 335 14.63 10.45 -6.41
C LYS A 335 13.85 10.92 -7.64
N VAL A 336 12.54 10.71 -7.67
CA VAL A 336 11.69 11.19 -8.77
C VAL A 336 11.67 12.71 -8.84
N GLN A 337 11.58 13.41 -7.70
CA GLN A 337 11.61 14.87 -7.66
C GLN A 337 12.94 15.45 -8.17
N ALA A 338 14.05 14.75 -7.91
CA ALA A 338 15.38 15.09 -8.40
C ALA A 338 15.60 14.76 -9.89
N GLY A 339 14.61 14.16 -10.57
CA GLY A 339 14.75 13.71 -11.96
C GLY A 339 15.56 12.43 -12.11
N GLU A 340 15.81 11.71 -11.02
CA GLU A 340 16.59 10.47 -10.92
C GLU A 340 15.67 9.24 -10.92
N TRP A 341 14.74 9.14 -11.87
CA TRP A 341 13.81 8.01 -11.94
C TRP A 341 14.55 6.68 -12.17
N GLU A 342 15.61 6.73 -12.98
CA GLU A 342 16.53 5.62 -13.18
C GLU A 342 17.25 5.20 -11.89
N LYS A 343 17.28 6.09 -10.87
CA LYS A 343 17.62 5.94 -9.44
C LYS A 343 16.80 4.93 -8.64
N VAL A 344 15.52 4.81 -8.96
CA VAL A 344 14.55 4.16 -8.06
C VAL A 344 14.68 2.65 -8.07
N ILE A 345 14.79 2.01 -6.91
CA ILE A 345 14.70 0.54 -6.80
C ILE A 345 13.23 0.12 -6.95
N ARG A 346 12.89 -0.31 -8.16
CA ARG A 346 11.49 -0.54 -8.56
C ARG A 346 10.98 -1.88 -8.00
N CYS A 347 9.89 -1.83 -7.24
CA CYS A 347 9.19 -3.03 -6.77
C CYS A 347 8.89 -4.00 -7.93
N CYS A 348 9.31 -5.26 -7.80
CA CYS A 348 9.05 -6.31 -8.79
C CYS A 348 7.69 -7.01 -8.62
N TYR A 349 6.90 -6.61 -7.61
CA TYR A 349 5.58 -7.19 -7.33
C TYR A 349 5.61 -8.71 -7.09
N ALA A 350 6.72 -9.23 -6.55
CA ALA A 350 6.89 -10.63 -6.16
C ALA A 350 5.94 -11.08 -5.04
N ASN A 351 5.27 -10.13 -4.36
CA ASN A 351 4.32 -10.39 -3.26
C ASN A 351 4.89 -11.19 -2.07
N VAL A 352 6.21 -11.23 -1.89
CA VAL A 352 6.85 -11.80 -0.69
C VAL A 352 6.43 -11.04 0.58
N CYS A 353 6.29 -9.71 0.50
CA CYS A 353 5.77 -8.90 1.61
C CYS A 353 4.34 -9.34 2.00
N LYS A 354 3.45 -9.57 1.03
CA LYS A 354 2.12 -10.15 1.24
C LYS A 354 2.21 -11.54 1.87
N ALA A 355 3.07 -12.42 1.34
CA ALA A 355 3.22 -13.78 1.85
C ALA A 355 3.75 -13.81 3.30
N LYS A 356 4.59 -12.85 3.69
CA LYS A 356 5.05 -12.68 5.08
C LYS A 356 3.91 -12.22 5.99
N ASP A 357 3.13 -11.23 5.56
CA ASP A 357 1.97 -10.79 6.32
C ASP A 357 0.95 -11.94 6.50
N GLU A 358 0.69 -12.70 5.44
CA GLU A 358 -0.16 -13.89 5.46
C GLU A 358 0.30 -14.97 6.45
N ARG A 359 1.63 -15.13 6.62
CA ARG A 359 2.26 -16.07 7.57
C ARG A 359 2.50 -15.50 8.95
N PHE A 360 1.98 -14.32 9.24
CA PHE A 360 2.16 -13.65 10.52
C PHE A 360 3.61 -13.29 10.87
N GLN A 361 4.44 -13.04 9.86
CA GLN A 361 5.88 -12.72 9.99
C GLN A 361 6.15 -11.24 9.74
N THR A 362 7.23 -10.71 10.31
CA THR A 362 7.74 -9.36 10.00
C THR A 362 7.76 -9.10 8.49
N VAL A 363 7.07 -8.05 8.08
CA VAL A 363 6.90 -7.69 6.67
C VAL A 363 8.14 -6.94 6.19
N THR A 364 8.85 -7.57 5.26
CA THR A 364 10.04 -7.04 4.60
C THR A 364 9.87 -7.09 3.08
N CYS A 365 10.63 -6.26 2.36
CA CYS A 365 10.68 -6.33 0.90
C CYS A 365 11.50 -7.55 0.45
N PHE A 366 11.13 -8.14 -0.69
CA PHE A 366 11.90 -9.20 -1.34
C PHE A 366 13.29 -8.76 -1.78
N LEU A 367 13.40 -7.48 -2.17
CA LEU A 367 14.64 -6.94 -2.72
C LEU A 367 15.60 -6.43 -1.65
N TRP A 368 15.17 -6.32 -0.38
CA TRP A 368 16.04 -5.87 0.71
C TRP A 368 17.17 -6.88 0.98
N PRO A 369 18.31 -6.43 1.52
CA PRO A 369 19.39 -7.33 1.91
C PRO A 369 18.87 -8.35 2.92
N LYS A 370 19.42 -9.56 2.87
CA LYS A 370 18.96 -10.64 3.73
C LYS A 370 19.23 -10.31 5.20
N GLY A 371 18.16 -10.21 5.99
CA GLY A 371 18.22 -9.92 7.43
C GLY A 371 17.67 -8.53 7.77
N ASP A 372 17.60 -7.65 6.78
CA ASP A 372 17.11 -6.29 7.00
C ASP A 372 15.61 -6.28 7.28
N ILE A 373 15.24 -5.57 8.35
CA ILE A 373 13.86 -5.33 8.75
C ILE A 373 13.40 -3.90 8.42
N GLN A 374 14.31 -3.05 7.92
CA GLN A 374 14.04 -1.73 7.38
C GLN A 374 14.63 -1.61 5.97
N ALA A 375 14.16 -0.65 5.17
CA ALA A 375 14.85 -0.34 3.93
C ALA A 375 16.21 0.31 4.26
N PRO A 376 17.31 -0.18 3.67
CA PRO A 376 18.61 0.45 3.87
C PRO A 376 18.64 1.90 3.35
N GLU A 377 19.59 2.66 3.88
CA GLU A 377 19.95 4.00 3.42
C GLU A 377 21.38 3.91 2.87
N SER A 378 21.65 4.58 1.75
CA SER A 378 22.99 4.73 1.18
C SER A 378 23.06 6.07 0.45
N ASP A 379 24.18 6.77 0.64
CA ASP A 379 24.51 8.03 -0.03
C ASP A 379 25.52 7.81 -1.17
N ASP A 380 25.74 6.55 -1.57
CA ASP A 380 26.71 6.23 -2.61
C ASP A 380 26.34 6.85 -3.96
N ALA A 381 27.37 7.35 -4.65
CA ALA A 381 27.27 7.94 -5.98
C ALA A 381 28.11 7.19 -7.02
N THR A 382 28.91 6.21 -6.58
CA THR A 382 29.71 5.38 -7.47
C THR A 382 28.82 4.32 -8.10
N ALA A 383 28.96 4.12 -9.40
CA ALA A 383 28.18 3.09 -10.08
C ALA A 383 28.85 1.72 -9.94
N PRO A 384 28.08 0.64 -9.79
CA PRO A 384 28.63 -0.70 -9.83
C PRO A 384 29.22 -1.01 -11.20
N GLU A 385 30.19 -1.93 -11.23
CA GLU A 385 30.93 -2.30 -12.42
C GLU A 385 30.77 -3.79 -12.74
N TRP A 386 30.73 -4.09 -14.05
CA TRP A 386 30.87 -5.47 -14.52
C TRP A 386 32.34 -5.92 -14.40
N PRO A 387 32.61 -7.24 -14.30
CA PRO A 387 33.95 -7.78 -14.47
C PRO A 387 34.59 -7.32 -15.79
N LYS A 388 35.92 -7.42 -15.90
CA LYS A 388 36.65 -7.00 -17.11
C LYS A 388 36.18 -7.72 -18.38
N GLU A 389 35.79 -8.98 -18.24
CA GLU A 389 35.19 -9.82 -19.27
C GLU A 389 33.71 -9.49 -19.59
N GLY A 390 33.13 -8.51 -18.90
CA GLY A 390 31.74 -8.09 -19.04
C GLY A 390 30.75 -8.91 -18.20
N ALA A 391 29.47 -8.60 -18.40
CA ALA A 391 28.37 -9.29 -17.71
C ALA A 391 28.26 -10.76 -18.12
N GLY A 392 28.71 -11.14 -19.31
CA GLY A 392 28.68 -12.53 -19.78
C GLY A 392 27.27 -13.13 -19.80
N LEU A 393 26.26 -12.32 -20.16
CA LEU A 393 24.86 -12.75 -20.20
C LEU A 393 24.69 -13.92 -21.18
N LYS A 394 23.93 -14.94 -20.77
CA LYS A 394 23.56 -16.10 -21.58
C LYS A 394 22.07 -16.38 -21.45
N ALA A 395 21.46 -16.87 -22.52
CA ALA A 395 20.07 -17.28 -22.57
C ALA A 395 19.95 -18.70 -23.14
N ASP A 396 19.14 -19.55 -22.49
CA ASP A 396 18.82 -20.91 -22.92
C ASP A 396 17.31 -21.09 -23.00
N GLY A 397 16.80 -21.35 -24.22
CA GLY A 397 15.38 -21.54 -24.50
C GLY A 397 14.91 -22.99 -24.60
N SER A 398 15.75 -23.96 -24.25
CA SER A 398 15.52 -25.39 -24.51
C SER A 398 14.44 -26.05 -23.63
N LYS A 399 13.98 -25.39 -22.56
CA LYS A 399 13.09 -25.98 -21.54
C LYS A 399 11.66 -25.45 -21.58
N GLY A 400 11.22 -24.93 -22.73
CA GLY A 400 9.90 -24.28 -22.83
C GLY A 400 9.80 -22.98 -22.02
N ARG A 401 10.94 -22.39 -21.64
CA ARG A 401 11.11 -21.07 -21.02
C ARG A 401 12.51 -20.54 -21.37
N ILE A 402 12.78 -19.25 -21.15
CA ILE A 402 14.14 -18.70 -21.30
C ILE A 402 14.83 -18.66 -19.93
N ASP A 403 15.89 -19.44 -19.76
CA ASP A 403 16.77 -19.42 -18.59
C ASP A 403 17.95 -18.45 -18.85
N LEU A 404 18.07 -17.40 -18.04
CA LEU A 404 19.15 -16.41 -18.11
C LEU A 404 20.21 -16.63 -17.02
N ARG A 405 21.48 -16.36 -17.34
CA ARG A 405 22.61 -16.34 -16.38
C ARG A 405 23.63 -15.27 -16.75
N TRP A 406 24.24 -14.66 -15.75
CA TRP A 406 25.30 -13.64 -15.91
C TRP A 406 26.37 -13.73 -14.81
N ASN A 407 27.47 -12.99 -14.98
CA ASN A 407 28.53 -12.81 -14.00
C ASN A 407 28.11 -11.79 -12.94
N ALA A 408 28.58 -11.97 -11.71
CA ALA A 408 28.30 -10.99 -10.65
C ALA A 408 29.02 -9.66 -10.94
N ALA A 409 28.30 -8.55 -10.80
CA ALA A 409 28.88 -7.22 -10.73
C ALA A 409 29.57 -7.01 -9.36
N THR A 410 30.40 -5.97 -9.27
CA THR A 410 31.03 -5.53 -8.02
C THR A 410 30.80 -4.04 -7.81
N ASP A 411 30.88 -3.63 -6.56
CA ASP A 411 30.62 -2.26 -6.13
C ASP A 411 31.51 -1.92 -4.93
N ASN A 412 31.72 -0.62 -4.64
CA ASN A 412 32.47 -0.16 -3.46
C ASN A 412 31.71 -0.35 -2.15
N GLU A 413 30.37 -0.39 -2.17
CA GLU A 413 29.57 -0.85 -1.05
C GLU A 413 29.16 -2.31 -1.26
N THR A 414 28.07 -2.53 -2.00
CA THR A 414 27.53 -3.86 -2.28
C THR A 414 26.56 -3.81 -3.44
N ILE A 415 26.55 -4.89 -4.24
CA ILE A 415 25.47 -5.08 -5.20
C ILE A 415 24.20 -5.42 -4.44
N TYR A 416 23.15 -4.68 -4.75
CA TYR A 416 21.86 -4.86 -4.13
C TYR A 416 20.97 -5.82 -4.91
N GLY A 417 21.00 -5.74 -6.25
CA GLY A 417 20.29 -6.67 -7.11
C GLY A 417 20.52 -6.43 -8.59
N TYR A 418 19.70 -7.08 -9.40
CA TYR A 418 19.77 -7.00 -10.86
C TYR A 418 18.38 -6.75 -11.46
N ASP A 419 18.25 -5.71 -12.28
CA ASP A 419 17.07 -5.45 -13.11
C ASP A 419 17.17 -6.27 -14.41
N VAL A 420 16.14 -7.07 -14.71
CA VAL A 420 16.06 -7.86 -15.95
C VAL A 420 15.16 -7.15 -16.95
N TRP A 421 15.68 -6.91 -18.15
CA TRP A 421 14.98 -6.22 -19.22
C TRP A 421 14.82 -7.13 -20.44
N ARG A 422 13.71 -6.95 -21.15
CA ARG A 422 13.36 -7.73 -22.34
C ARG A 422 12.74 -6.83 -23.41
N ALA A 423 13.15 -7.03 -24.65
CA ALA A 423 12.48 -6.54 -25.85
C ALA A 423 11.88 -7.72 -26.63
N ILE A 424 10.80 -7.48 -27.37
CA ILE A 424 10.10 -8.49 -28.18
C ILE A 424 10.06 -7.99 -29.63
N ASP A 425 10.49 -8.83 -30.58
CA ASP A 425 10.48 -8.59 -32.03
C ASP A 425 11.04 -7.24 -32.49
N GLY A 426 12.07 -6.74 -31.80
CA GLY A 426 12.72 -5.46 -32.11
C GLY A 426 11.99 -4.24 -31.57
N GLY A 427 11.01 -4.42 -30.68
CA GLY A 427 10.39 -3.35 -29.90
C GLY A 427 11.29 -2.80 -28.79
N GLU A 428 10.72 -1.93 -27.97
CA GLU A 428 11.41 -1.28 -26.85
C GLU A 428 11.70 -2.26 -25.69
N PHE A 429 12.77 -1.97 -24.94
CA PHE A 429 13.08 -2.72 -23.73
C PHE A 429 12.16 -2.33 -22.57
N GLU A 430 11.52 -3.32 -21.98
CA GLU A 430 10.76 -3.17 -20.74
C GLU A 430 11.44 -3.94 -19.60
N ARG A 431 11.40 -3.38 -18.38
CA ARG A 431 11.86 -4.11 -17.21
C ARG A 431 10.81 -5.14 -16.82
N ILE A 432 11.14 -6.42 -16.96
CA ILE A 432 10.21 -7.52 -16.69
C ILE A 432 10.31 -8.09 -15.27
N ASP A 433 11.45 -7.93 -14.59
CA ASP A 433 11.64 -8.36 -13.20
C ASP A 433 12.89 -7.75 -12.56
N ALA A 434 13.11 -8.07 -11.28
CA ALA A 434 14.38 -7.90 -10.58
C ALA A 434 14.65 -9.07 -9.61
N VAL A 435 15.92 -9.40 -9.42
CA VAL A 435 16.38 -10.41 -8.46
C VAL A 435 17.35 -9.78 -7.44
N PRO A 436 17.27 -10.14 -6.15
CA PRO A 436 18.21 -9.65 -5.14
C PRO A 436 19.58 -10.28 -5.31
N ALA A 437 20.64 -9.56 -4.95
CA ALA A 437 21.97 -10.14 -4.87
C ALA A 437 22.04 -11.25 -3.78
N PRO A 438 22.90 -12.27 -3.94
CA PRO A 438 23.87 -12.49 -5.01
C PRO A 438 23.30 -13.30 -6.19
N VAL A 439 21.98 -13.29 -6.42
CA VAL A 439 21.37 -14.09 -7.50
C VAL A 439 21.76 -13.53 -8.86
N THR A 440 22.43 -14.35 -9.69
CA THR A 440 22.86 -13.98 -11.05
C THR A 440 22.18 -14.82 -12.15
N ALA A 441 20.94 -15.22 -11.89
CA ALA A 441 20.13 -16.00 -12.83
C ALA A 441 18.66 -15.59 -12.75
N TYR A 442 17.93 -15.79 -13.85
CA TYR A 442 16.50 -15.52 -13.93
C TYR A 442 15.80 -16.53 -14.85
N HIS A 443 14.55 -16.84 -14.55
CA HIS A 443 13.72 -17.77 -15.33
C HIS A 443 12.53 -17.03 -15.92
N ASP A 444 12.55 -16.79 -17.23
CA ASP A 444 11.43 -16.18 -17.94
C ASP A 444 10.46 -17.26 -18.44
N ALA A 445 9.47 -17.57 -17.61
CA ALA A 445 8.38 -18.49 -17.95
C ALA A 445 7.25 -17.82 -18.76
N THR A 446 7.38 -16.55 -19.15
CA THR A 446 6.35 -15.82 -19.91
C THR A 446 6.65 -15.75 -21.41
N ALA A 447 7.86 -16.13 -21.81
CA ALA A 447 8.24 -16.24 -23.21
C ALA A 447 7.49 -17.41 -23.88
N VAL A 448 6.97 -17.16 -25.07
CA VAL A 448 6.27 -18.12 -25.94
C VAL A 448 7.07 -18.43 -27.20
N HIS A 449 6.90 -19.64 -27.74
CA HIS A 449 7.48 -20.07 -29.01
C HIS A 449 7.00 -19.21 -30.18
N GLY A 450 7.86 -19.00 -31.18
CA GLY A 450 7.57 -18.24 -32.40
C GLY A 450 7.85 -16.73 -32.31
N LEU A 451 8.22 -16.20 -31.15
CA LEU A 451 8.64 -14.79 -30.99
C LEU A 451 10.14 -14.69 -30.75
N ARG A 452 10.74 -13.54 -31.12
CA ARG A 452 12.14 -13.24 -30.86
C ARG A 452 12.27 -12.32 -29.66
N TYR A 453 13.07 -12.72 -28.69
CA TYR A 453 13.35 -11.93 -27.51
C TYR A 453 14.78 -11.43 -27.54
N VAL A 454 15.02 -10.27 -26.95
CA VAL A 454 16.36 -9.78 -26.64
C VAL A 454 16.38 -9.41 -25.16
N TYR A 455 17.38 -9.88 -24.44
CA TYR A 455 17.52 -9.63 -23.00
C TYR A 455 18.76 -8.81 -22.71
N ARG A 456 18.67 -8.00 -21.66
CA ARG A 456 19.81 -7.34 -21.01
C ARG A 456 19.56 -7.23 -19.51
N VAL A 457 20.64 -7.04 -18.75
CA VAL A 457 20.62 -6.91 -17.30
C VAL A 457 21.38 -5.67 -16.86
N HIS A 458 20.95 -5.08 -15.74
CA HIS A 458 21.72 -4.06 -15.02
C HIS A 458 21.87 -4.51 -13.57
N GLY A 459 23.10 -4.57 -13.05
CA GLY A 459 23.33 -4.58 -11.61
C GLY A 459 23.04 -3.22 -11.03
N TYR A 460 22.48 -3.17 -9.81
CA TYR A 460 22.24 -1.95 -9.06
C TYR A 460 22.69 -2.09 -7.61
N ASP A 461 23.17 -0.99 -7.02
CA ASP A 461 23.57 -0.87 -5.61
C ASP A 461 22.41 -0.40 -4.71
N LEU A 462 22.70 -0.10 -3.44
CA LEU A 462 21.72 0.35 -2.44
C LEU A 462 21.18 1.78 -2.70
N ALA A 463 22.01 2.70 -3.19
CA ALA A 463 21.59 4.04 -3.58
C ALA A 463 20.75 4.00 -4.88
N GLY A 464 20.90 2.94 -5.65
CA GLY A 464 20.33 2.73 -6.96
C GLY A 464 21.27 3.07 -8.10
N ASN A 465 22.57 3.33 -7.91
CA ASN A 465 23.41 3.47 -9.10
C ASN A 465 23.45 2.14 -9.85
N ARG A 466 23.57 2.22 -11.18
CA ARG A 466 23.47 1.05 -12.06
C ARG A 466 24.73 0.88 -12.89
N THR A 467 25.10 -0.37 -13.09
CA THR A 467 26.04 -0.77 -14.13
C THR A 467 25.54 -0.26 -15.49
N PRO A 468 26.43 -0.04 -16.47
CA PRO A 468 26.06 -0.04 -17.88
C PRO A 468 25.23 -1.30 -18.22
N ALA A 469 24.42 -1.24 -19.28
CA ALA A 469 23.70 -2.43 -19.74
C ALA A 469 24.69 -3.58 -20.02
N SER A 470 24.31 -4.81 -19.67
CA SER A 470 25.00 -6.00 -20.17
C SER A 470 24.97 -6.07 -21.69
N ASP A 471 25.73 -7.00 -22.25
CA ASP A 471 25.54 -7.45 -23.64
C ASP A 471 24.06 -7.83 -23.88
N GLU A 472 23.56 -7.50 -25.07
CA GLU A 472 22.21 -7.88 -25.50
C GLU A 472 22.24 -9.29 -26.10
N VAL A 473 21.43 -10.19 -25.52
CA VAL A 473 21.41 -11.60 -25.93
C VAL A 473 20.07 -11.94 -26.58
N PRO A 474 20.05 -12.30 -27.87
CA PRO A 474 18.84 -12.79 -28.50
C PRO A 474 18.50 -14.19 -27.97
N ALA A 475 17.21 -14.46 -27.80
CA ALA A 475 16.72 -15.73 -27.31
C ALA A 475 15.37 -16.09 -27.95
N GLN A 476 15.12 -17.38 -28.10
CA GLN A 476 13.87 -17.97 -28.59
C GLN A 476 13.63 -19.28 -27.85
N ILE A 477 12.36 -19.65 -27.68
CA ILE A 477 11.99 -20.97 -27.20
C ILE A 477 12.18 -21.96 -28.35
N ALA A 478 12.96 -23.02 -28.11
CA ALA A 478 13.27 -24.05 -29.10
C ALA A 478 12.04 -24.83 -29.56
#